data_AF-A0A3C1DMK7-F1
#
_entry.id   AF-A0A3C1DMK7-F1
#
_cell.length_a   1.000
_cell.length_b   1.000
_cell.length_c   1.000
_cell.angle_alpha   90.00
_cell.angle_beta   90.00
_cell.angle_gamma   90.00
#
_symmetry.space_group_name_H-M   'P 1'
#
loop_
_entity.id
_entity.type
_entity.pdbx_description
1 polymer ?
#
loop_
_entity_poly.entity_id
_entity_poly.type
_entity_poly.pdbx_seq_one_letter_code
_entity_poly.pdbx_strand_id
1 'polypeptide(L)'
;ETIKNTSEGDQLAAERELLNTALEDVQGLIGTLGGWLMKSQENPSELYRVGLNTSRLLLACGDLVIGWLLLKQADVATAALAAGPNDRDKKFYASKLVTAKWFAQNRLPLITAERAVAEATSLEVMEIDEDLF
;
A
#
# COMPACT_ATOMS: atom_id res chain seq x y z
N GLU A 1 -8.39 1.93 -13.87
CA GLU A 1 -9.83 2.10 -13.56
C GLU A 1 -9.96 2.31 -12.06
N THR A 2 -10.27 3.53 -11.64
CA THR A 2 -10.57 3.87 -10.24
C THR A 2 -11.87 3.17 -9.87
N ILE A 3 -11.87 2.38 -8.79
CA ILE A 3 -13.03 1.57 -8.46
C ILE A 3 -14.16 2.51 -8.02
N LYS A 4 -15.23 2.59 -8.81
CA LYS A 4 -16.39 3.43 -8.53
C LYS A 4 -17.13 2.88 -7.31
N ASN A 5 -17.39 3.74 -6.32
CA ASN A 5 -18.35 3.47 -5.24
C ASN A 5 -19.72 3.21 -5.87
N THR A 6 -20.14 1.95 -5.89
CA THR A 6 -21.44 1.54 -6.41
C THR A 6 -22.35 1.17 -5.24
N SER A 7 -23.42 1.98 -5.10
CA SER A 7 -24.68 1.75 -4.36
C SER A 7 -24.66 1.75 -2.83
N GLU A 8 -25.75 2.30 -2.24
CA GLU A 8 -26.11 2.11 -0.83
C GLU A 8 -26.06 0.62 -0.48
N GLY A 9 -25.18 0.24 0.44
CA GLY A 9 -24.89 -1.16 0.77
C GLY A 9 -23.56 -1.71 0.24
N ASP A 10 -22.65 -0.87 -0.30
CA ASP A 10 -21.29 -1.29 -0.62
C ASP A 10 -20.54 -1.78 0.64
N GLN A 11 -20.46 -3.10 0.78
CA GLN A 11 -19.82 -3.76 1.91
C GLN A 11 -18.30 -3.54 1.95
N LEU A 12 -17.71 -2.93 0.92
CA LEU A 12 -16.28 -2.67 0.79
C LEU A 12 -15.92 -1.18 0.76
N ALA A 13 -16.87 -0.28 1.04
CA ALA A 13 -16.64 1.17 0.97
C ALA A 13 -15.46 1.63 1.84
N ALA A 14 -15.39 1.16 3.09
CA ALA A 14 -14.31 1.51 4.02
C ALA A 14 -12.95 0.97 3.51
N GLU A 15 -12.92 -0.24 2.97
CA GLU A 15 -11.71 -0.83 2.43
C GLU A 15 -11.22 -0.12 1.15
N ARG A 16 -12.14 0.41 0.33
CA ARG A 16 -11.78 1.24 -0.82
C ARG A 16 -11.19 2.58 -0.40
N GLU A 17 -11.70 3.17 0.67
CA GLU A 17 -11.12 4.39 1.26
C GLU A 17 -9.69 4.13 1.74
N LEU A 18 -9.46 3.04 2.46
CA LEU A 18 -8.12 2.62 2.88
C LEU A 18 -7.17 2.39 1.69
N LEU A 19 -7.67 1.82 0.59
CA LEU A 19 -6.88 1.65 -0.64
C LEU A 19 -6.51 2.99 -1.28
N ASN A 20 -7.44 3.96 -1.29
CA ASN A 20 -7.16 5.29 -1.81
C ASN A 20 -6.11 6.01 -0.96
N THR A 21 -6.23 5.97 0.37
CA THR A 21 -5.20 6.52 1.27
C THR A 21 -3.84 5.87 1.03
N ALA A 22 -3.79 4.53 0.93
CA ALA A 22 -2.54 3.82 0.62
C ALA A 22 -1.95 4.23 -0.75
N LEU A 23 -2.79 4.46 -1.76
CA LEU A 23 -2.34 4.94 -3.07
C LEU A 23 -1.72 6.34 -2.95
N GLU A 24 -2.37 7.26 -2.25
CA GLU A 24 -1.85 8.60 -1.99
C GLU A 24 -0.53 8.55 -1.23
N ASP A 25 -0.39 7.64 -0.27
CA ASP A 25 0.84 7.49 0.50
C ASP A 25 2.00 6.93 -0.32
N VAL A 26 1.75 5.94 -1.19
CA VAL A 26 2.76 5.45 -2.14
C VAL A 26 3.16 6.55 -3.12
N GLN A 27 2.22 7.36 -3.61
CA GLN A 27 2.52 8.50 -4.46
C GLN A 27 3.36 9.55 -3.70
N GLY A 28 3.05 9.80 -2.43
CA GLY A 28 3.82 10.66 -1.53
C GLY A 28 5.26 10.17 -1.36
N LEU A 29 5.44 8.87 -1.11
CA LEU A 29 6.76 8.23 -1.04
C LEU A 29 7.56 8.43 -2.33
N ILE A 30 6.94 8.18 -3.49
CA ILE A 30 7.59 8.41 -4.79
C ILE A 30 7.98 9.87 -4.96
N GLY A 31 7.10 10.80 -4.55
CA GLY A 31 7.38 12.24 -4.57
C GLY A 31 8.58 12.61 -3.70
N THR A 32 8.65 12.10 -2.47
CA THR A 32 9.76 12.34 -1.54
C THR A 32 11.09 11.82 -2.11
N LEU A 33 11.12 10.57 -2.59
CA LEU A 33 12.32 9.97 -3.18
C LEU A 33 12.74 10.70 -4.46
N GLY A 34 11.78 11.07 -5.31
CA GLY A 34 12.03 11.88 -6.49
C GLY A 34 12.61 13.25 -6.14
N GLY A 35 12.13 13.87 -5.07
CA GLY A 35 12.67 15.13 -4.54
C GLY A 35 14.14 15.03 -4.14
N TRP A 36 14.52 13.99 -3.39
CA TRP A 36 15.93 13.76 -3.04
C TRP A 36 16.79 13.42 -4.25
N LEU A 37 16.27 12.64 -5.21
CA LEU A 37 16.97 12.37 -6.45
C LEU A 37 17.28 13.67 -7.21
N MET A 38 16.34 14.62 -7.28
CA MET A 38 16.61 15.92 -7.90
C MET A 38 17.66 16.72 -7.13
N LYS A 39 17.57 16.77 -5.80
CA LYS A 39 18.59 17.43 -4.94
C LYS A 39 19.97 16.81 -5.07
N SER A 40 20.06 15.51 -5.40
CA SER A 40 21.34 14.82 -5.56
C SER A 40 22.20 15.34 -6.70
N GLN A 41 21.61 16.09 -7.65
CA GLN A 41 22.36 16.75 -8.72
C GLN A 41 23.29 17.84 -8.19
N GLU A 42 22.89 18.52 -7.10
CA GLU A 42 23.68 19.56 -6.44
C GLU A 42 24.41 19.02 -5.20
N ASN A 43 23.78 18.12 -4.46
CA ASN A 43 24.34 17.48 -3.27
C ASN A 43 24.30 15.94 -3.38
N PRO A 44 25.35 15.30 -3.90
CA PRO A 44 25.36 13.85 -4.16
C PRO A 44 24.99 12.97 -2.96
N SER A 45 25.23 13.43 -1.73
CA SER A 45 24.88 12.69 -0.51
C SER A 45 23.38 12.45 -0.34
N GLU A 46 22.52 13.29 -0.93
CA GLU A 46 21.06 13.12 -0.91
C GLU A 46 20.60 11.85 -1.61
N LEU A 47 21.42 11.29 -2.52
CA LEU A 47 21.14 10.01 -3.16
C LEU A 47 21.07 8.85 -2.15
N TYR A 48 21.80 8.92 -1.03
CA TYR A 48 21.72 7.90 0.01
C TYR A 48 20.33 7.82 0.66
N ARG A 49 19.60 8.94 0.78
CA ARG A 49 18.22 8.93 1.30
C ARG A 49 17.30 8.08 0.42
N VAL A 50 17.51 8.13 -0.89
CA VAL A 50 16.81 7.28 -1.87
C VAL A 50 17.18 5.82 -1.65
N GLY A 51 18.48 5.52 -1.53
CA GLY A 51 18.96 4.16 -1.24
C GLY A 51 18.37 3.56 0.03
N LEU A 52 18.39 4.31 1.14
CA LEU A 52 17.87 3.91 2.44
C LEU A 52 16.35 3.62 2.44
N ASN A 53 15.61 4.20 1.49
CA ASN A 53 14.15 4.06 1.41
C ASN A 53 13.66 3.21 0.23
N THR A 54 14.54 2.75 -0.66
CA THR A 54 14.12 2.05 -1.88
C THR A 54 13.40 0.74 -1.56
N SER A 55 13.89 -0.06 -0.60
CA SER A 55 13.22 -1.30 -0.19
C SER A 55 11.86 -1.04 0.45
N ARG A 56 11.72 0.06 1.20
CA ARG A 56 10.44 0.49 1.79
C ARG A 56 9.42 0.83 0.72
N LEU A 57 9.82 1.60 -0.30
CA LEU A 57 8.98 1.90 -1.46
C LEU A 57 8.57 0.62 -2.19
N LEU A 58 9.50 -0.32 -2.41
CA LEU A 58 9.22 -1.59 -3.08
C LEU A 58 8.15 -2.40 -2.34
N LEU A 59 8.28 -2.54 -1.02
CA LEU A 59 7.32 -3.28 -0.20
C LEU A 59 5.96 -2.58 -0.13
N ALA A 60 5.94 -1.24 0.01
CA ALA A 60 4.70 -0.46 0.00
C ALA A 60 3.93 -0.60 -1.32
N CYS A 61 4.62 -0.56 -2.46
CA CYS A 61 4.03 -0.85 -3.77
C CYS A 61 3.45 -2.27 -3.84
N GLY A 62 4.15 -3.25 -3.26
CA GLY A 62 3.67 -4.63 -3.16
C GLY A 62 2.36 -4.73 -2.37
N ASP A 63 2.33 -4.18 -1.17
CA ASP A 63 1.13 -4.19 -0.30
C ASP A 63 -0.05 -3.46 -0.97
N LEU A 64 0.20 -2.33 -1.65
CA LEU A 64 -0.82 -1.62 -2.42
C LEU A 64 -1.43 -2.50 -3.53
N VAL A 65 -0.60 -3.14 -4.35
CA VAL A 65 -1.07 -4.00 -5.45
C VAL A 65 -1.81 -5.22 -4.92
N ILE A 66 -1.32 -5.84 -3.84
CA ILE A 66 -1.99 -6.98 -3.18
C ILE A 66 -3.37 -6.55 -2.66
N GLY A 67 -3.45 -5.42 -1.95
CA GLY A 67 -4.71 -4.89 -1.44
C GLY A 67 -5.73 -4.64 -2.56
N TRP A 68 -5.28 -4.01 -3.65
CA TRP A 68 -6.11 -3.77 -4.84
C TRP A 68 -6.64 -5.07 -5.46
N LEU A 69 -5.78 -6.07 -5.66
CA LEU A 69 -6.17 -7.35 -6.25
C LEU A 69 -7.13 -8.14 -5.34
N LEU A 70 -6.94 -8.07 -4.02
CA LEU A 70 -7.84 -8.71 -3.06
C LEU A 70 -9.23 -8.06 -3.07
N LEU A 71 -9.30 -6.73 -3.12
CA LEU A 71 -10.59 -6.02 -3.22
C LEU A 71 -11.29 -6.30 -4.55
N LYS A 72 -10.55 -6.37 -5.66
CA LYS A 72 -11.12 -6.79 -6.95
C LYS A 72 -11.66 -8.22 -6.90
N GLN A 73 -10.98 -9.15 -6.22
CA GLN A 73 -11.48 -10.50 -6.01
C GLN A 73 -12.74 -10.51 -5.10
N ALA A 74 -12.80 -9.64 -4.10
CA ALA A 74 -13.95 -9.51 -3.22
C ALA A 74 -15.19 -8.96 -3.94
N ASP A 75 -15.02 -8.05 -4.91
CA ASP A 75 -16.10 -7.59 -5.79
C ASP A 75 -16.68 -8.74 -6.61
N VAL A 76 -15.82 -9.54 -7.24
CA VAL A 76 -16.25 -10.74 -7.99
C VAL A 76 -16.93 -11.76 -7.08
N ALA A 77 -16.38 -11.98 -5.88
CA ALA A 77 -16.96 -12.89 -4.89
C ALA A 77 -18.35 -12.42 -4.42
N THR A 78 -18.54 -11.13 -4.24
CA THR A 78 -19.83 -10.54 -3.84
C THR A 78 -20.89 -10.75 -4.92
N ALA A 79 -20.55 -10.49 -6.19
CA ALA A 79 -21.44 -10.77 -7.31
C ALA A 79 -21.77 -12.27 -7.43
N ALA A 80 -20.76 -13.14 -7.25
CA ALA A 80 -20.96 -14.59 -7.30
C ALA A 80 -21.84 -15.11 -6.16
N LEU A 81 -21.75 -14.54 -4.96
CA LEU A 81 -22.64 -14.86 -3.83
C LEU A 81 -24.09 -14.48 -4.11
N ALA A 82 -24.32 -13.33 -4.76
CA ALA A 82 -25.66 -12.87 -5.14
C ALA A 82 -26.32 -13.79 -6.19
N ALA A 83 -25.53 -14.50 -7.00
CA ALA A 83 -26.01 -15.45 -7.99
C ALA A 83 -26.47 -16.80 -7.42
N GLY A 84 -26.39 -17.01 -6.10
CA GLY A 84 -26.86 -18.23 -5.43
C GLY A 84 -26.01 -19.48 -5.73
N PRO A 85 -24.70 -19.48 -5.40
CA PRO A 85 -23.82 -20.59 -5.69
C PRO A 85 -24.10 -21.79 -4.75
N ASN A 86 -23.55 -22.96 -5.09
CA ASN A 86 -23.61 -24.14 -4.21
C ASN A 86 -22.88 -23.87 -2.87
N ASP A 87 -23.09 -24.74 -1.87
CA ASP A 87 -22.55 -24.54 -0.51
C ASP A 87 -21.02 -24.46 -0.44
N ARG A 88 -20.31 -25.18 -1.33
CA ARG A 88 -18.84 -25.14 -1.39
C ARG A 88 -18.36 -23.78 -1.87
N ASP A 89 -18.91 -23.32 -2.98
CA ASP A 89 -18.54 -22.05 -3.61
C ASP A 89 -18.96 -20.86 -2.75
N LYS A 90 -20.11 -20.96 -2.07
CA LYS A 90 -20.55 -19.97 -1.08
C LYS A 90 -19.51 -19.75 0.02
N LYS A 91 -18.95 -20.83 0.59
CA LYS A 91 -17.89 -20.76 1.61
C LYS A 91 -16.61 -20.13 1.04
N PHE A 92 -16.24 -20.50 -0.19
CA PHE A 92 -15.07 -19.93 -0.86
C PHE A 92 -15.21 -18.42 -1.07
N TYR A 93 -16.31 -17.95 -1.66
CA TYR A 93 -16.52 -16.52 -1.89
C TYR A 93 -16.65 -15.71 -0.61
N ALA A 94 -17.32 -16.24 0.43
CA ALA A 94 -17.36 -15.61 1.74
C ALA A 94 -15.97 -15.44 2.35
N SER A 95 -15.09 -16.44 2.21
CA SER A 95 -13.71 -16.36 2.71
C SER A 95 -12.90 -15.27 2.00
N LYS A 96 -13.12 -15.06 0.70
CA LYS A 96 -12.46 -14.00 -0.09
C LYS A 96 -12.83 -12.61 0.40
N LEU A 97 -14.10 -12.39 0.70
CA LEU A 97 -14.58 -11.13 1.27
C LEU A 97 -13.90 -10.83 2.61
N VAL A 98 -13.92 -11.79 3.54
CA VAL A 98 -13.30 -11.62 4.87
C VAL A 98 -11.80 -11.38 4.76
N THR A 99 -11.11 -12.11 3.89
CA THR A 99 -9.66 -11.96 3.69
C THR A 99 -9.29 -10.58 3.15
N ALA A 100 -10.05 -10.09 2.16
CA ALA A 100 -9.81 -8.76 1.58
C ALA A 100 -10.01 -7.65 2.61
N LYS A 101 -11.07 -7.73 3.42
CA LYS A 101 -11.33 -6.78 4.50
C LYS A 101 -10.22 -6.77 5.53
N TRP A 102 -9.82 -7.95 6.00
CA TRP A 102 -8.75 -8.06 6.98
C TRP A 102 -7.44 -7.47 6.45
N PHE A 103 -7.06 -7.79 5.21
CA PHE A 103 -5.84 -7.23 4.60
C PHE A 103 -5.91 -5.71 4.52
N ALA A 104 -7.01 -5.17 3.98
CA ALA A 104 -7.18 -3.72 3.84
C ALA A 104 -7.07 -3.01 5.19
N GLN A 105 -7.70 -3.54 6.24
CA GLN A 105 -7.72 -2.92 7.57
C GLN A 105 -6.41 -3.08 8.35
N ASN A 106 -5.61 -4.11 8.09
CA ASN A 106 -4.41 -4.42 8.89
C ASN A 106 -3.08 -4.12 8.18
N ARG A 107 -3.07 -4.06 6.84
CA ARG A 107 -1.84 -3.85 6.06
C ARG A 107 -1.76 -2.47 5.45
N LEU A 108 -2.84 -1.98 4.83
CA LEU A 108 -2.81 -0.69 4.11
C LEU A 108 -2.47 0.51 5.03
N PRO A 109 -2.97 0.61 6.27
CA PRO A 109 -2.60 1.72 7.17
C PRO A 109 -1.11 1.77 7.52
N LEU A 110 -0.38 0.66 7.41
CA LEU A 110 1.05 0.64 7.68
C LEU A 110 1.83 1.47 6.65
N ILE A 111 1.32 1.61 5.42
CA ILE A 111 1.96 2.40 4.37
C ILE A 111 2.03 3.87 4.77
N THR A 112 1.01 4.39 5.47
CA THR A 112 1.03 5.75 6.02
C THR A 112 2.16 5.94 7.03
N ALA A 113 2.40 4.94 7.89
CA ALA A 113 3.51 4.97 8.83
C ALA A 113 4.87 4.89 8.11
N GLU A 114 5.00 4.01 7.11
CA GLU A 114 6.21 3.90 6.29
C GLU A 114 6.52 5.22 5.57
N ARG A 115 5.50 5.92 5.07
CA ARG A 115 5.65 7.26 4.50
C ARG A 115 6.22 8.25 5.51
N ALA A 116 5.64 8.31 6.70
CA ALA A 116 6.14 9.21 7.75
C ALA A 116 7.60 8.91 8.13
N VAL A 117 7.97 7.63 8.20
CA VAL A 117 9.36 7.21 8.47
C VAL A 117 10.30 7.62 7.32
N ALA A 118 9.86 7.47 6.08
CA ALA A 118 10.66 7.92 4.94
C ALA A 118 10.88 9.44 4.99
N GLU A 119 9.83 10.23 5.17
CA GLU A 119 9.92 11.69 5.26
C GLU A 119 10.85 12.16 6.40
N ALA A 120 10.95 11.39 7.48
CA ALA A 120 11.83 11.65 8.62
C ALA A 120 13.27 11.12 8.48
N THR A 121 13.62 10.44 7.38
CA THR A 121 14.96 9.83 7.21
C THR A 121 16.06 10.89 7.33
N SER A 122 17.14 10.59 8.07
CA SER A 122 18.37 11.39 8.14
C SER A 122 19.53 10.65 7.47
N LEU A 123 20.66 11.34 7.26
CA LEU A 123 21.88 10.75 6.71
C LEU A 123 22.88 10.31 7.79
N GLU A 124 22.55 10.47 9.07
CA GLU A 124 23.48 10.19 10.18
C GLU A 124 24.05 8.78 10.11
N VAL A 125 23.25 7.78 9.73
CA VAL A 125 23.69 6.38 9.58
C VAL A 125 24.76 6.18 8.50
N MET A 126 24.81 7.06 7.49
CA MET A 126 25.80 7.02 6.41
C MET A 126 27.07 7.78 6.76
N GLU A 127 27.06 8.55 7.86
CA GLU A 127 28.18 9.37 8.33
C GLU A 127 28.94 8.72 9.49
N ILE A 128 28.45 7.57 10.00
CA ILE A 128 29.11 6.80 11.06
C ILE A 128 30.43 6.23 10.54
N ASP A 129 31.48 6.34 11.36
CA ASP A 129 32.78 5.70 11.09
C ASP A 129 32.60 4.17 11.01
N GLU A 130 33.19 3.56 9.99
CA GLU A 130 33.10 2.12 9.75
C GLU A 130 33.68 1.31 10.93
N ASP A 131 34.68 1.86 11.65
CA ASP A 131 35.30 1.22 12.82
C ASP A 131 34.34 1.07 14.02
N LEU A 132 33.12 1.62 13.96
CA LEU A 132 32.10 1.54 15.02
C LEU A 132 31.08 0.40 14.82
N PHE A 133 31.16 -0.37 13.72
CA PHE A 133 30.26 -1.49 13.40
C PHE A 133 30.89 -2.86 13.68
#